data_AF-A0A382UWG5-F1
#
_entry.id   AF-A0A382UWG5-F1
#
_cell.length_a   1.000
_cell.length_b   1.000
_cell.length_c   1.000
_cell.angle_alpha   90.00
_cell.angle_beta   90.00
_cell.angle_gamma   90.00
#
_symmetry.space_group_name_H-M   'P 1'
#
loop_
_entity.id
_entity.type
_entity.pdbx_description
1 polymer ?
#
loop_
_entity_poly.entity_id
_entity_poly.type
_entity_poly.pdbx_seq_one_letter_code
_entity_poly.pdbx_strand_id
1 'polypeptide(L)'
;MRSYRRIRLGTQGSFAQECFDGGFAGLDYTIHEDLTGKFEDHWQTFNAKYRSVWLTENPGKSQVAAGLACGALWGFCEGLTEGDLLIAPDEEGRFRFGSIDGGYYYQPDGILPHRRPVKWQSEPVVDPTSFSSEPRRSIRGPLAFVEVTKYAPEIDALLAGTEPPKIIVTDEDVEDPAAFALEQHLEDFMVANWDQTPLASTYNLLEQDGEIVAQQFPTDTGPIDILAVSKDDSELLVIELKRGRAADVVVGQVLRYMGYVTSELAT
;
A
#
# COMPACT_ATOMS: atom_id res chain seq x y z
N MET A 1 5.60 9.73 -16.70
CA MET A 1 4.73 10.47 -15.75
C MET A 1 5.31 10.22 -14.37
N ARG A 2 5.36 11.23 -13.49
CA ARG A 2 5.86 11.06 -12.12
C ARG A 2 4.96 10.09 -11.35
N SER A 3 5.55 9.14 -10.62
CA SER A 3 4.81 8.26 -9.70
C SER A 3 4.77 8.84 -8.29
N TYR A 4 3.74 8.48 -7.53
CA TYR A 4 3.52 8.95 -6.17
C TYR A 4 3.34 7.74 -5.26
N ARG A 5 4.13 7.66 -4.20
CA ARG A 5 4.13 6.55 -3.25
C ARG A 5 3.97 7.06 -1.84
N ARG A 6 3.19 6.38 -1.01
CA ARG A 6 3.20 6.59 0.44
C ARG A 6 4.13 5.58 1.09
N ILE A 7 5.08 6.05 1.89
CA ILE A 7 6.01 5.21 2.66
C ILE A 7 5.84 5.44 4.16
N ARG A 8 5.90 4.39 4.97
CA ARG A 8 5.97 4.47 6.44
C ARG A 8 7.41 4.26 6.88
N LEU A 9 7.95 5.23 7.61
CA LEU A 9 9.34 5.23 8.08
C LEU A 9 9.38 4.70 9.51
N GLY A 10 9.31 3.37 9.62
CA GLY A 10 9.14 2.68 10.90
C GLY A 10 7.70 2.61 11.40
N THR A 11 7.49 1.87 12.49
CA THR A 11 6.18 1.73 13.14
C THR A 11 5.72 3.09 13.63
N GLN A 12 4.53 3.53 13.18
CA GLN A 12 3.97 4.84 13.51
C GLN A 12 4.91 6.03 13.21
N GLY A 13 5.82 5.89 12.22
CA GLY A 13 6.74 6.98 11.87
C GLY A 13 7.91 7.15 12.84
N SER A 14 8.22 6.14 13.67
CA SER A 14 9.30 6.18 14.67
C SER A 14 10.69 6.55 14.16
N PHE A 15 10.90 6.49 12.84
CA PHE A 15 12.16 6.84 12.19
C PHE A 15 12.03 8.02 11.23
N ALA A 16 10.87 8.68 11.18
CA ALA A 16 10.57 9.74 10.23
C ALA A 16 11.53 10.91 10.37
N GLN A 17 11.79 11.38 11.59
CA GLN A 17 12.67 12.53 11.82
C GLN A 17 14.11 12.26 11.38
N GLU A 18 14.66 11.07 11.70
CA GLU A 18 16.01 10.68 11.25
C GLU A 18 16.11 10.61 9.71
N CYS A 19 15.07 10.07 9.06
CA CYS A 19 14.98 10.02 7.61
C CYS A 19 14.89 11.42 6.97
N PHE A 20 14.09 12.32 7.56
CA PHE A 20 13.93 13.69 7.09
C PHE A 20 15.23 14.49 7.19
N ASP A 21 15.89 14.43 8.35
CA ASP A 21 17.16 15.15 8.58
C ASP A 21 18.32 14.53 7.80
N GLY A 22 18.31 13.21 7.63
CA GLY A 22 19.33 12.45 6.92
C GLY A 22 19.19 12.46 5.40
N GLY A 23 18.09 12.98 4.85
CA GLY A 23 17.87 13.03 3.40
C GLY A 23 17.73 11.64 2.77
N PHE A 24 17.07 10.70 3.47
CA PHE A 24 16.83 9.35 2.95
C PHE A 24 15.44 8.84 3.32
N ALA A 25 15.03 7.78 2.63
CA ALA A 25 13.94 6.90 3.06
C ALA A 25 14.46 5.47 3.01
N GLY A 26 13.84 4.56 3.77
CA GLY A 26 14.24 3.16 3.70
C GLY A 26 13.19 2.19 4.19
N LEU A 27 13.47 0.91 3.95
CA LEU A 27 12.74 -0.25 4.46
C LEU A 27 13.75 -1.24 5.06
N ASP A 28 13.29 -2.04 6.02
CA ASP A 28 14.11 -3.08 6.66
C ASP A 28 13.70 -4.45 6.16
N TYR A 29 12.49 -4.90 6.55
CA TYR A 29 11.97 -6.23 6.26
C TYR A 29 12.95 -7.36 6.60
N THR A 30 13.91 -7.14 7.51
CA THR A 30 14.82 -8.15 8.05
C THR A 30 15.57 -8.93 6.95
N ILE A 31 15.92 -8.27 5.84
CA ILE A 31 16.78 -8.84 4.80
C ILE A 31 18.18 -8.27 4.99
N HIS A 32 19.03 -9.03 5.69
CA HIS A 32 20.37 -8.58 6.09
C HIS A 32 21.42 -8.78 4.98
N GLU A 33 21.11 -8.32 3.76
CA GLU A 33 22.06 -8.34 2.65
C GLU A 33 21.88 -7.16 1.67
N ASP A 34 22.98 -6.78 1.01
CA ASP A 34 22.94 -5.84 -0.10
C ASP A 34 22.23 -6.47 -1.31
N LEU A 35 21.20 -5.78 -1.82
CA LEU A 35 20.36 -6.21 -2.93
C LEU A 35 20.79 -5.61 -4.28
N THR A 36 21.93 -4.93 -4.34
CA THR A 36 22.48 -4.38 -5.58
C THR A 36 22.65 -5.47 -6.63
N GLY A 37 22.00 -5.29 -7.79
CA GLY A 37 22.01 -6.27 -8.88
C GLY A 37 21.20 -7.54 -8.61
N LYS A 38 20.40 -7.56 -7.54
CA LYS A 38 19.49 -8.68 -7.18
C LYS A 38 18.02 -8.34 -7.40
N PHE A 39 17.70 -7.09 -7.73
CA PHE A 39 16.39 -6.70 -8.24
C PHE A 39 16.31 -7.16 -9.69
N GLU A 40 15.50 -8.19 -9.93
CA GLU A 40 15.21 -8.68 -11.26
C GLU A 40 14.16 -7.79 -11.94
N ASP A 41 14.03 -7.89 -13.27
CA ASP A 41 13.14 -7.03 -14.09
C ASP A 41 11.67 -7.06 -13.64
N HIS A 42 11.25 -8.15 -12.98
CA HIS A 42 9.89 -8.37 -12.51
C HIS A 42 9.89 -8.68 -11.01
N TRP A 43 9.03 -7.97 -10.28
CA TRP A 43 8.89 -8.11 -8.84
C TRP A 43 8.50 -9.54 -8.41
N GLN A 44 7.77 -10.27 -9.25
CA GLN A 44 7.38 -11.65 -8.97
C GLN A 44 8.60 -12.57 -8.80
N THR A 45 9.64 -12.38 -9.62
CA THR A 45 10.83 -13.22 -9.55
C THR A 45 11.65 -12.89 -8.30
N PHE A 46 11.75 -11.61 -7.94
CA PHE A 46 12.30 -11.19 -6.66
C PHE A 46 11.52 -11.82 -5.49
N ASN A 47 10.19 -11.73 -5.51
CA ASN A 47 9.33 -12.30 -4.48
C ASN A 47 9.51 -13.81 -4.35
N ALA A 48 9.53 -14.56 -5.45
CA ALA A 48 9.74 -16.01 -5.45
C ALA A 48 11.05 -16.41 -4.74
N LYS A 49 12.09 -15.60 -4.88
CA LYS A 49 13.40 -15.82 -4.24
C LYS A 49 13.39 -15.41 -2.76
N TYR A 50 12.89 -14.22 -2.46
CA TYR A 50 13.08 -13.57 -1.16
C TYR A 50 12.03 -13.88 -0.11
N ARG A 51 10.86 -14.42 -0.47
CA ARG A 51 9.84 -14.85 0.51
C ARG A 51 10.40 -15.85 1.53
N SER A 52 11.15 -16.85 1.06
CA SER A 52 11.74 -17.87 1.95
C SER A 52 12.81 -17.30 2.89
N VAL A 53 13.59 -16.33 2.41
CA VAL A 53 14.58 -15.59 3.21
C VAL A 53 13.85 -14.80 4.29
N TRP A 54 12.82 -14.04 3.91
CA TRP A 54 12.02 -13.25 4.84
C TRP A 54 11.32 -14.10 5.91
N LEU A 55 10.73 -15.23 5.51
CA LEU A 55 10.06 -16.17 6.43
C LEU A 55 11.02 -16.84 7.42
N THR A 56 12.29 -17.02 7.04
CA THR A 56 13.31 -17.58 7.94
C THR A 56 13.58 -16.63 9.11
N GLU A 57 13.63 -15.33 8.84
CA GLU A 57 13.80 -14.29 9.87
C GLU A 57 12.50 -13.92 10.59
N ASN A 58 11.34 -14.31 10.04
CA ASN A 58 10.02 -14.02 10.59
C ASN A 58 9.18 -15.29 10.82
N PRO A 59 9.60 -16.18 11.74
CA PRO A 59 8.91 -17.46 11.97
C PRO A 59 7.47 -17.24 12.44
N GLY A 60 6.52 -17.98 11.84
CA GLY A 60 5.09 -17.91 12.17
C GLY A 60 4.30 -16.86 11.38
N LYS A 61 4.95 -16.09 10.50
CA LYS A 61 4.25 -15.20 9.56
C LYS A 61 3.72 -15.98 8.34
N SER A 62 2.69 -15.45 7.71
CA SER A 62 2.03 -16.06 6.54
C SER A 62 2.78 -15.79 5.23
N GLN A 63 2.50 -16.60 4.21
CA GLN A 63 3.00 -16.39 2.84
C GLN A 63 2.53 -15.04 2.27
N VAL A 64 1.31 -14.61 2.61
CA VAL A 64 0.77 -13.30 2.23
C VAL A 64 1.62 -12.17 2.80
N ALA A 65 1.99 -12.25 4.09
CA ALA A 65 2.84 -11.24 4.72
C ALA A 65 4.23 -11.19 4.06
N ALA A 66 4.80 -12.35 3.73
CA ALA A 66 6.09 -12.43 3.03
C ALA A 66 6.01 -11.81 1.63
N GLY A 67 4.94 -12.08 0.87
CA GLY A 67 4.72 -11.50 -0.45
C GLY A 67 4.56 -9.98 -0.41
N LEU A 68 3.78 -9.46 0.54
CA LEU A 68 3.62 -8.02 0.75
C LEU A 68 4.95 -7.34 1.14
N ALA A 69 5.72 -7.94 2.04
CA ALA A 69 7.02 -7.43 2.48
C ALA A 69 8.02 -7.36 1.32
N CYS A 70 8.18 -8.46 0.57
CA CYS A 70 9.09 -8.52 -0.57
C CYS A 70 8.65 -7.58 -1.69
N GLY A 71 7.34 -7.49 -1.97
CA GLY A 71 6.79 -6.61 -3.00
C GLY A 71 6.99 -5.13 -2.66
N ALA A 72 6.77 -4.75 -1.40
CA ALA A 72 7.06 -3.40 -0.92
C ALA A 72 8.55 -3.07 -1.02
N LEU A 73 9.43 -4.01 -0.66
CA LEU A 73 10.87 -3.83 -0.76
C LEU A 73 11.34 -3.63 -2.21
N TRP A 74 10.89 -4.50 -3.13
CA TRP A 74 11.20 -4.36 -4.56
C TRP A 74 10.64 -3.05 -5.12
N GLY A 75 9.38 -2.74 -4.82
CA GLY A 75 8.70 -1.54 -5.32
C GLY A 75 9.37 -0.25 -4.87
N PHE A 76 9.92 -0.22 -3.66
CA PHE A 76 10.68 0.92 -3.17
C PHE A 76 12.09 0.99 -3.77
N CYS A 77 12.82 -0.13 -3.81
CA CYS A 77 14.23 -0.11 -4.21
C CYS A 77 14.42 0.04 -5.73
N GLU A 78 13.62 -0.70 -6.50
CA GLU A 78 13.70 -0.80 -7.97
C GLU A 78 12.56 -0.07 -8.67
N GLY A 79 11.34 -0.12 -8.12
CA GLY A 79 10.11 0.41 -8.76
C GLY A 79 9.97 1.94 -8.78
N LEU A 80 11.02 2.69 -8.45
CA LEU A 80 11.03 4.14 -8.36
C LEU A 80 12.15 4.74 -9.21
N THR A 81 11.93 5.94 -9.76
CA THR A 81 12.91 6.71 -10.52
C THR A 81 13.16 8.08 -9.89
N GLU A 82 14.28 8.73 -10.24
CA GLU A 82 14.57 10.09 -9.77
C GLU A 82 13.42 11.05 -10.12
N GLY A 83 13.03 11.87 -9.14
CA GLY A 83 11.90 12.79 -9.26
C GLY A 83 10.54 12.22 -8.89
N ASP A 84 10.42 10.89 -8.68
CA ASP A 84 9.21 10.30 -8.08
C ASP A 84 8.98 10.84 -6.67
N LEU A 85 7.71 10.95 -6.28
CA LEU A 85 7.31 11.59 -5.03
C LEU A 85 7.00 10.56 -3.95
N LEU A 86 7.63 10.71 -2.79
CA LEU A 86 7.28 10.04 -1.54
C LEU A 86 6.42 10.94 -0.67
N ILE A 87 5.42 10.35 -0.02
CA ILE A 87 4.62 10.93 1.04
C ILE A 87 4.86 10.08 2.29
N ALA A 88 5.29 10.68 3.40
CA ALA A 88 5.58 9.96 4.63
C ALA A 88 4.94 10.64 5.83
N PRO A 89 4.23 9.90 6.71
CA PRO A 89 3.78 10.44 7.98
C PRO A 89 4.97 10.66 8.93
N ASP A 90 4.94 11.75 9.68
CA ASP A 90 5.75 11.96 10.88
C ASP A 90 5.17 11.20 12.08
N GLU A 91 5.82 11.34 13.25
CA GLU A 91 5.38 10.71 14.50
C GLU A 91 4.01 11.24 14.98
N GLU A 92 3.60 12.43 14.55
CA GLU A 92 2.27 12.99 14.82
C GLU A 92 1.23 12.56 13.77
N GLY A 93 1.63 11.80 12.76
CA GLY A 93 0.78 11.33 11.67
C GLY A 93 0.49 12.40 10.60
N ARG A 94 1.19 13.53 10.60
CA ARG A 94 1.12 14.53 9.53
C ARG A 94 2.07 14.15 8.41
N PHE A 95 1.71 14.48 7.17
CA PHE A 95 2.45 14.02 6.01
C PHE A 95 3.45 15.06 5.52
N ARG A 96 4.68 14.59 5.26
CA ARG A 96 5.72 15.32 4.53
C ARG A 96 5.95 14.71 3.16
N PHE A 97 6.48 15.52 2.26
CA PHE A 97 6.74 15.16 0.88
C PHE A 97 8.23 15.18 0.58
N GLY A 98 8.70 14.23 -0.21
CA GLY A 98 10.08 14.18 -0.67
C GLY A 98 10.19 13.67 -2.09
N SER A 99 11.12 14.19 -2.87
CA SER A 99 11.43 13.64 -4.19
C SER A 99 12.61 12.68 -4.09
N ILE A 100 12.51 11.52 -4.73
CA ILE A 100 13.64 10.60 -4.92
C ILE A 100 14.80 11.34 -5.61
N ASP A 101 16.00 11.20 -5.05
CA ASP A 101 17.22 11.89 -5.49
C ASP A 101 18.35 10.93 -5.88
N GLY A 102 18.02 9.66 -6.12
CA GLY A 102 19.00 8.66 -6.54
C GLY A 102 18.51 7.22 -6.37
N GLY A 103 19.37 6.28 -6.74
CA GLY A 103 19.10 4.85 -6.72
C GLY A 103 19.18 4.21 -5.32
N TYR A 104 18.91 2.92 -5.30
CA TYR A 104 19.05 2.07 -4.13
C TYR A 104 20.50 2.07 -3.60
N TYR A 105 20.65 2.06 -2.28
CA TYR A 105 21.89 1.70 -1.61
C TYR A 105 21.60 0.97 -0.28
N TYR A 106 22.58 0.20 0.19
CA TYR A 106 22.48 -0.58 1.42
C TYR A 106 23.28 0.06 2.56
N GLN A 107 22.66 0.22 3.72
CA GLN A 107 23.28 0.74 4.95
C GLN A 107 23.10 -0.28 6.09
N PRO A 108 23.99 -1.30 6.22
CA PRO A 108 23.79 -2.44 7.11
C PRO A 108 23.68 -2.09 8.60
N ASP A 109 24.38 -1.04 9.04
CA ASP A 109 24.46 -0.66 10.46
C ASP A 109 23.42 0.40 10.88
N GLY A 110 22.49 0.76 10.00
CA GLY A 110 21.50 1.81 10.23
C GLY A 110 20.07 1.28 10.34
N ILE A 111 19.16 2.11 10.86
CA ILE A 111 17.72 1.86 10.75
C ILE A 111 17.33 1.78 9.26
N LEU A 112 16.34 0.94 8.93
CA LEU A 112 15.78 0.86 7.58
C LEU A 112 16.91 0.71 6.51
N PRO A 113 17.69 -0.38 6.54
CA PRO A 113 18.95 -0.52 5.83
C PRO A 113 18.85 -0.49 4.29
N HIS A 114 17.69 -0.79 3.71
CA HIS A 114 17.47 -0.66 2.27
C HIS A 114 16.98 0.74 1.95
N ARG A 115 17.86 1.59 1.40
CA ARG A 115 17.64 3.04 1.35
C ARG A 115 17.62 3.60 -0.06
N ARG A 116 16.99 4.76 -0.17
CA ARG A 116 17.17 5.70 -1.30
C ARG A 116 17.41 7.10 -0.75
N PRO A 117 18.25 7.93 -1.42
CA PRO A 117 18.37 9.33 -1.08
C PRO A 117 17.09 10.07 -1.49
N VAL A 118 16.65 11.00 -0.64
CA VAL A 118 15.40 11.73 -0.79
C VAL A 118 15.63 13.20 -0.44
N LYS A 119 15.19 14.08 -1.33
CA LYS A 119 15.07 15.52 -1.06
C LYS A 119 13.74 15.77 -0.37
N TRP A 120 13.73 15.69 0.96
CA TRP A 120 12.57 16.03 1.78
C TRP A 120 12.30 17.54 1.77
N GLN A 121 11.04 17.92 1.63
CA GLN A 121 10.59 19.29 1.73
C GLN A 121 10.27 19.61 3.19
N SER A 122 10.66 20.81 3.65
CA SER A 122 10.29 21.29 5.00
C SER A 122 8.81 21.67 5.09
N GLU A 123 8.22 22.11 3.98
CA GLU A 123 6.82 22.48 3.83
C GLU A 123 6.32 22.07 2.44
N PRO A 124 5.01 21.77 2.26
CA PRO A 124 4.00 21.77 3.32
C PRO A 124 4.07 20.53 4.20
N VAL A 125 3.82 20.70 5.50
CA VAL A 125 3.44 19.60 6.40
C VAL A 125 1.92 19.52 6.44
N VAL A 126 1.35 18.41 5.96
CA VAL A 126 -0.09 18.30 5.68
C VAL A 126 -0.79 17.41 6.70
N ASP A 127 -1.84 17.95 7.34
CA ASP A 127 -2.72 17.15 8.19
C ASP A 127 -3.54 16.16 7.34
N PRO A 128 -3.73 14.90 7.77
CA PRO A 128 -4.51 13.91 7.02
C PRO A 128 -5.91 14.38 6.63
N THR A 129 -6.53 15.28 7.41
CA THR A 129 -7.86 15.84 7.12
C THR A 129 -7.90 16.78 5.91
N SER A 130 -6.73 17.22 5.43
CA SER A 130 -6.60 18.05 4.22
C SER A 130 -6.82 17.26 2.95
N PHE A 131 -6.68 15.93 3.00
CA PHE A 131 -7.00 15.04 1.89
C PHE A 131 -8.50 14.73 1.86
N SER A 132 -9.03 14.59 0.65
CA SER A 132 -10.34 14.02 0.39
C SER A 132 -10.39 12.56 0.87
N SER A 133 -11.61 12.01 1.03
CA SER A 133 -11.81 10.73 1.72
C SER A 133 -11.00 9.57 1.12
N GLU A 134 -10.90 9.49 -0.20
CA GLU A 134 -10.27 8.38 -0.92
C GLU A 134 -8.73 8.38 -0.79
N PRO A 135 -7.98 9.45 -1.19
CA PRO A 135 -6.54 9.52 -0.94
C PRO A 135 -6.23 9.42 0.55
N ARG A 136 -7.01 10.06 1.43
CA ARG A 136 -6.83 9.96 2.87
C ARG A 136 -6.87 8.51 3.37
N ARG A 137 -7.78 7.70 2.83
CA ARG A 137 -7.90 6.29 3.16
C ARG A 137 -6.69 5.50 2.67
N SER A 138 -6.25 5.72 1.43
CA SER A 138 -5.08 5.04 0.87
C SER A 138 -3.76 5.39 1.59
N ILE A 139 -3.53 6.67 1.92
CA ILE A 139 -2.29 7.08 2.60
C ILE A 139 -2.24 6.63 4.06
N ARG A 140 -3.40 6.49 4.73
CA ARG A 140 -3.49 6.04 6.12
C ARG A 140 -3.51 4.51 6.29
N GLY A 141 -3.56 3.75 5.19
CA GLY A 141 -3.53 2.29 5.24
C GLY A 141 -2.27 1.72 5.93
N PRO A 142 -2.34 0.48 6.44
CA PRO A 142 -1.32 -0.12 7.31
C PRO A 142 -0.01 -0.46 6.61
N LEU A 143 -0.05 -0.83 5.33
CA LEU A 143 1.10 -1.33 4.58
C LEU A 143 2.27 -0.32 4.57
N ALA A 144 3.53 -0.77 4.56
CA ALA A 144 4.67 0.16 4.65
C ALA A 144 4.89 0.99 3.38
N PHE A 145 4.51 0.47 2.21
CA PHE A 145 4.72 1.14 0.92
C PHE A 145 3.53 0.90 -0.02
N VAL A 146 2.91 1.95 -0.56
CA VAL A 146 1.73 1.85 -1.45
C VAL A 146 1.78 2.87 -2.58
N GLU A 147 1.21 2.52 -3.73
CA GLU A 147 0.99 3.46 -4.83
C GLU A 147 -0.19 4.39 -4.55
N VAL A 148 0.01 5.68 -4.81
CA VAL A 148 -1.04 6.71 -4.73
C VAL A 148 -1.03 7.63 -5.96
N THR A 149 -0.39 7.21 -7.05
CA THR A 149 -0.28 7.97 -8.31
C THR A 149 -1.64 8.39 -8.87
N LYS A 150 -2.70 7.61 -8.67
CA LYS A 150 -4.07 7.98 -9.08
C LYS A 150 -4.58 9.29 -8.44
N TYR A 151 -4.02 9.69 -7.30
CA TYR A 151 -4.34 10.93 -6.61
C TYR A 151 -3.35 12.07 -6.89
N ALA A 152 -2.48 11.93 -7.89
CA ALA A 152 -1.48 12.94 -8.24
C ALA A 152 -2.04 14.37 -8.35
N PRO A 153 -3.20 14.63 -8.99
CA PRO A 153 -3.74 15.99 -9.07
C PRO A 153 -4.04 16.62 -7.70
N GLU A 154 -4.55 15.82 -6.75
CA GLU A 154 -4.85 16.30 -5.40
C GLU A 154 -3.56 16.52 -4.60
N ILE A 155 -2.61 15.59 -4.69
CA ILE A 155 -1.30 15.69 -4.02
C ILE A 155 -0.53 16.91 -4.54
N ASP A 156 -0.58 17.17 -5.85
CA ASP A 156 0.07 18.33 -6.47
C ASP A 156 -0.57 19.65 -6.01
N ALA A 157 -1.89 19.69 -5.87
CA ALA A 157 -2.59 20.87 -5.37
C ALA A 157 -2.20 21.18 -3.91
N LEU A 158 -2.12 20.15 -3.06
CA LEU A 158 -1.66 20.28 -1.67
C LEU A 158 -0.20 20.75 -1.60
N LEU A 159 0.68 20.17 -2.42
CA LEU A 159 2.09 20.60 -2.55
C LEU A 159 2.22 22.06 -2.99
N ALA A 160 1.34 22.52 -3.89
CA ALA A 160 1.31 23.90 -4.35
C ALA A 160 0.70 24.88 -3.34
N GLY A 161 0.20 24.39 -2.19
CA GLY A 161 -0.51 25.21 -1.21
C GLY A 161 -1.86 25.74 -1.72
N THR A 162 -2.43 25.07 -2.72
CA THR A 162 -3.73 25.41 -3.31
C THR A 162 -4.83 24.49 -2.78
N GLU A 163 -6.06 24.98 -2.70
CA GLU A 163 -7.18 24.08 -2.40
C GLU A 163 -7.26 22.99 -3.47
N PRO A 164 -7.36 21.72 -3.08
CA PRO A 164 -7.46 20.63 -4.03
C PRO A 164 -8.69 20.84 -4.92
N PRO A 165 -8.57 20.62 -6.24
CA PRO A 165 -9.72 20.70 -7.11
C PRO A 165 -10.77 19.72 -6.59
N LYS A 166 -11.98 20.22 -6.26
CA LYS A 166 -13.12 19.34 -6.02
C LYS A 166 -13.32 18.55 -7.30
N ILE A 167 -13.09 17.25 -7.26
CA ILE A 167 -13.32 16.37 -8.41
C ILE A 167 -14.79 16.50 -8.79
N ILE A 168 -15.06 17.18 -9.91
CA ILE A 168 -16.37 17.19 -10.54
C ILE A 168 -16.30 16.06 -11.57
N VAL A 169 -17.00 14.96 -11.26
CA VAL A 169 -17.19 13.87 -12.20
C VAL A 169 -17.99 14.40 -13.39
N THR A 170 -17.38 14.49 -14.57
CA THR A 170 -18.06 14.87 -15.82
C THR A 170 -18.09 13.77 -16.87
N ASP A 171 -17.67 12.55 -16.53
CA ASP A 171 -17.69 11.42 -17.45
C ASP A 171 -19.00 10.63 -17.31
N GLU A 172 -19.65 10.31 -18.42
CA GLU A 172 -20.93 9.57 -18.44
C GLU A 172 -20.75 8.09 -18.06
N ASP A 173 -19.50 7.57 -18.10
CA ASP A 173 -19.12 6.23 -17.65
C ASP A 173 -18.65 6.18 -16.18
N VAL A 174 -18.57 7.33 -15.49
CA VAL A 174 -18.19 7.35 -14.07
C VAL A 174 -19.43 7.06 -13.21
N GLU A 175 -19.34 6.01 -12.40
CA GLU A 175 -20.36 5.65 -11.42
C GLU A 175 -20.75 6.87 -10.58
N ASP A 176 -22.06 7.04 -10.37
CA ASP A 176 -22.66 8.10 -9.55
C ASP A 176 -21.87 8.29 -8.24
N PRO A 177 -21.32 9.49 -7.93
CA PRO A 177 -20.54 9.74 -6.72
C PRO A 177 -21.24 9.29 -5.42
N ALA A 178 -22.57 9.29 -5.38
CA ALA A 178 -23.34 8.78 -4.25
C ALA A 178 -23.35 7.24 -4.17
N ALA A 179 -23.24 6.55 -5.31
CA ALA A 179 -23.05 5.10 -5.38
C ALA A 179 -21.72 4.69 -4.78
N PHE A 180 -20.66 5.36 -5.22
CA PHE A 180 -19.30 5.12 -4.77
C PHE A 180 -19.14 5.36 -3.27
N ALA A 181 -19.68 6.48 -2.76
CA ALA A 181 -19.70 6.74 -1.31
C ALA A 181 -20.43 5.64 -0.52
N LEU A 182 -21.49 5.04 -1.09
CA LEU A 182 -22.20 3.94 -0.44
C LEU A 182 -21.41 2.63 -0.46
N GLU A 183 -20.69 2.33 -1.54
CA GLU A 183 -19.81 1.15 -1.61
C GLU A 183 -18.68 1.26 -0.59
N GLN A 184 -18.03 2.41 -0.50
CA GLN A 184 -17.03 2.69 0.54
C GLN A 184 -17.61 2.53 1.96
N HIS A 185 -18.78 3.10 2.23
CA HIS A 185 -19.42 2.95 3.55
C HIS A 185 -19.83 1.50 3.84
N LEU A 186 -20.26 0.74 2.83
CA LEU A 186 -20.59 -0.68 2.97
C LEU A 186 -19.34 -1.49 3.33
N GLU A 187 -18.23 -1.22 2.64
CA GLU A 187 -16.94 -1.84 2.90
C GLU A 187 -16.46 -1.57 4.33
N ASP A 188 -16.44 -0.31 4.75
CA ASP A 188 -16.05 0.09 6.11
C ASP A 188 -16.97 -0.55 7.16
N PHE A 189 -18.27 -0.59 6.89
CA PHE A 189 -19.25 -1.24 7.77
C PHE A 189 -19.00 -2.74 7.90
N MET A 190 -18.71 -3.43 6.78
CA MET A 190 -18.44 -4.86 6.79
C MET A 190 -17.16 -5.21 7.55
N VAL A 191 -16.07 -4.45 7.36
CA VAL A 191 -14.81 -4.66 8.08
C VAL A 191 -14.98 -4.39 9.57
N ALA A 192 -15.61 -3.28 9.95
CA ALA A 192 -15.82 -2.92 11.36
C ALA A 192 -16.75 -3.88 12.11
N ASN A 193 -17.62 -4.60 11.40
CA ASN A 193 -18.58 -5.55 11.98
C ASN A 193 -18.33 -6.98 11.53
N TRP A 194 -17.09 -7.31 11.12
CA TRP A 194 -16.77 -8.61 10.52
C TRP A 194 -17.26 -9.78 11.36
N ASP A 195 -17.00 -9.76 12.67
CA ASP A 195 -17.39 -10.82 13.62
C ASP A 195 -18.90 -11.08 13.70
N GLN A 196 -19.72 -10.13 13.24
CA GLN A 196 -21.18 -10.25 13.19
C GLN A 196 -21.68 -10.78 11.84
N THR A 197 -20.80 -10.92 10.85
CA THR A 197 -21.14 -11.47 9.54
C THR A 197 -21.18 -13.01 9.58
N PRO A 198 -22.00 -13.66 8.74
CA PRO A 198 -21.95 -15.11 8.59
C PRO A 198 -20.58 -15.62 8.14
N LEU A 199 -19.82 -14.81 7.40
CA LEU A 199 -18.49 -15.16 6.89
C LEU A 199 -17.47 -15.34 8.01
N ALA A 200 -17.58 -14.58 9.10
CA ALA A 200 -16.68 -14.68 10.25
C ALA A 200 -16.72 -16.04 10.99
N SER A 201 -17.74 -16.86 10.72
CA SER A 201 -17.77 -18.24 11.22
C SER A 201 -16.63 -19.09 10.60
N THR A 202 -16.26 -18.81 9.36
CA THR A 202 -15.30 -19.60 8.55
C THR A 202 -14.02 -18.84 8.21
N TYR A 203 -14.07 -17.51 8.12
CA TYR A 203 -12.98 -16.66 7.65
C TYR A 203 -12.58 -15.59 8.65
N ASN A 204 -11.28 -15.31 8.74
CA ASN A 204 -10.72 -14.17 9.44
C ASN A 204 -10.31 -13.09 8.43
N LEU A 205 -10.41 -11.82 8.82
CA LEU A 205 -9.73 -10.76 8.08
C LEU A 205 -8.22 -10.97 8.17
N LEU A 206 -7.51 -10.70 7.08
CA LEU A 206 -6.05 -10.69 7.08
C LEU A 206 -5.52 -9.56 7.97
N GLU A 207 -4.63 -9.94 8.88
CA GLU A 207 -3.91 -9.04 9.78
C GLU A 207 -2.40 -9.19 9.59
N GLN A 208 -1.70 -8.06 9.70
CA GLN A 208 -0.24 -8.02 9.77
C GLN A 208 0.15 -7.20 11.00
N ASP A 209 0.84 -7.84 11.95
CA ASP A 209 1.32 -7.19 13.18
C ASP A 209 0.20 -6.53 14.00
N GLY A 210 -1.00 -7.13 13.98
CA GLY A 210 -2.19 -6.63 14.67
C GLY A 210 -2.95 -5.53 13.93
N GLU A 211 -2.53 -5.17 12.71
CA GLU A 211 -3.25 -4.23 11.83
C GLU A 211 -3.99 -4.99 10.72
N ILE A 212 -5.26 -4.66 10.49
CA ILE A 212 -6.07 -5.23 9.41
C ILE A 212 -5.53 -4.75 8.05
N VAL A 213 -4.93 -5.67 7.29
CA VAL A 213 -4.45 -5.44 5.91
C VAL A 213 -5.43 -5.98 4.85
N ALA A 214 -6.54 -6.58 5.30
CA ALA A 214 -7.59 -7.17 4.47
C ALA A 214 -8.31 -6.17 3.56
N GLN A 215 -8.42 -4.92 3.99
CA GLN A 215 -9.26 -3.91 3.34
C GLN A 215 -8.47 -3.14 2.28
N GLN A 216 -9.03 -2.96 1.08
CA GLN A 216 -8.34 -2.38 -0.09
C GLN A 216 -6.99 -3.06 -0.34
N PHE A 217 -6.98 -4.40 -0.30
CA PHE A 217 -5.77 -5.19 -0.43
C PHE A 217 -5.15 -4.95 -1.81
N PRO A 218 -3.88 -4.48 -1.90
CA PRO A 218 -3.31 -4.06 -3.17
C PRO A 218 -2.99 -5.26 -4.07
N THR A 219 -3.24 -5.08 -5.37
CA THR A 219 -2.82 -5.99 -6.43
C THR A 219 -2.22 -5.22 -7.60
N ASP A 220 -1.78 -5.92 -8.64
CA ASP A 220 -1.29 -5.35 -9.90
C ASP A 220 -2.41 -4.76 -10.80
N THR A 221 -3.68 -5.09 -10.51
CA THR A 221 -4.85 -4.70 -11.33
C THR A 221 -5.83 -3.78 -10.59
N GLY A 222 -5.50 -3.38 -9.36
CA GLY A 222 -6.34 -2.56 -8.48
C GLY A 222 -6.52 -3.19 -7.09
N PRO A 223 -7.01 -2.45 -6.10
CA PRO A 223 -7.23 -3.01 -4.77
C PRO A 223 -8.45 -3.95 -4.76
N ILE A 224 -8.32 -5.09 -4.11
CA ILE A 224 -9.46 -5.93 -3.70
C ILE A 224 -10.15 -5.23 -2.54
N ASP A 225 -11.48 -5.08 -2.56
CA ASP A 225 -12.19 -4.42 -1.47
C ASP A 225 -11.93 -5.10 -0.12
N ILE A 226 -12.16 -6.41 -0.01
CA ILE A 226 -11.84 -7.19 1.19
C ILE A 226 -11.22 -8.54 0.83
N LEU A 227 -10.04 -8.83 1.37
CA LEU A 227 -9.37 -10.13 1.30
C LEU A 227 -9.35 -10.80 2.68
N ALA A 228 -9.91 -12.00 2.77
CA ALA A 228 -9.97 -12.78 4.00
C ALA A 228 -9.30 -14.15 3.82
N VAL A 229 -9.01 -14.83 4.94
CA VAL A 229 -8.38 -16.16 4.97
C VAL A 229 -9.22 -17.11 5.82
N SER A 230 -9.33 -18.38 5.43
CA SER A 230 -10.05 -19.38 6.21
C SER A 230 -9.37 -19.58 7.57
N LYS A 231 -10.13 -19.98 8.59
CA LYS A 231 -9.59 -20.18 9.95
C LYS A 231 -8.51 -21.25 10.06
N ASP A 232 -8.40 -22.12 9.06
CA ASP A 232 -7.38 -23.17 8.95
C ASP A 232 -6.29 -22.83 7.93
N ASP A 233 -6.24 -21.58 7.45
CA ASP A 233 -5.27 -21.05 6.49
C ASP A 233 -5.23 -21.79 5.13
N SER A 234 -6.26 -22.58 4.80
CA SER A 234 -6.32 -23.37 3.57
C SER A 234 -6.89 -22.63 2.36
N GLU A 235 -7.67 -21.57 2.57
CA GLU A 235 -8.38 -20.86 1.49
C GLU A 235 -8.32 -19.34 1.68
N LEU A 236 -8.18 -18.60 0.58
CA LEU A 236 -8.34 -17.15 0.53
C LEU A 236 -9.70 -16.79 -0.07
N LEU A 237 -10.36 -15.79 0.51
CA LEU A 237 -11.66 -15.28 0.09
C LEU A 237 -11.51 -13.84 -0.43
N VAL A 238 -11.81 -13.66 -1.72
CA VAL A 238 -11.88 -12.35 -2.38
C VAL A 238 -13.33 -11.85 -2.35
N ILE A 239 -13.54 -10.65 -1.82
CA ILE A 239 -14.84 -9.98 -1.79
C ILE A 239 -14.71 -8.66 -2.55
N GLU A 240 -15.53 -8.50 -3.58
CA GLU A 240 -15.73 -7.25 -4.32
C GLU A 240 -17.15 -6.77 -4.06
N LEU A 241 -17.31 -5.51 -3.63
CA LEU A 241 -18.59 -4.95 -3.24
C LEU A 241 -19.18 -4.11 -4.36
N LYS A 242 -20.50 -4.25 -4.57
CA LYS A 242 -21.24 -3.44 -5.53
C LYS A 242 -22.63 -3.08 -5.02
N ARG A 243 -23.04 -1.84 -5.21
CA ARG A 243 -24.39 -1.35 -4.86
C ARG A 243 -25.47 -1.85 -5.84
N GLY A 244 -25.11 -2.10 -7.10
CA GLY A 244 -26.04 -2.40 -8.21
C GLY A 244 -26.01 -3.84 -8.74
N ARG A 245 -26.76 -4.12 -9.83
CA ARG A 245 -26.64 -5.39 -10.55
C ARG A 245 -25.21 -5.51 -11.08
N ALA A 246 -24.51 -6.57 -10.70
CA ALA A 246 -23.17 -6.85 -11.22
C ALA A 246 -23.23 -6.98 -12.75
N ALA A 247 -22.67 -6.00 -13.46
CA ALA A 247 -22.42 -6.08 -14.89
C ALA A 247 -21.20 -6.97 -15.15
N ASP A 248 -21.02 -7.44 -16.39
CA ASP A 248 -19.88 -8.28 -16.81
C ASP A 248 -18.50 -7.69 -16.42
N VAL A 249 -18.43 -6.36 -16.24
CA VAL A 249 -17.25 -5.63 -15.75
C VAL A 249 -16.75 -6.17 -14.40
N VAL A 250 -17.66 -6.47 -13.47
CA VAL A 250 -17.34 -6.97 -12.12
C VAL A 250 -16.75 -8.37 -12.19
N VAL A 251 -17.27 -9.23 -13.07
CA VAL A 251 -16.73 -10.58 -13.28
C VAL A 251 -15.30 -10.49 -13.80
N GLY A 252 -15.03 -9.62 -14.78
CA GLY A 252 -13.69 -9.39 -15.30
C GLY A 252 -12.71 -8.90 -14.22
N GLN A 253 -13.17 -8.02 -13.33
CA GLN A 253 -12.37 -7.51 -12.21
C GLN A 253 -12.06 -8.60 -11.18
N VAL A 254 -13.06 -9.35 -10.72
CA VAL A 254 -12.87 -10.48 -9.79
C VAL A 254 -11.96 -11.53 -10.39
N LEU A 255 -12.08 -11.86 -11.69
CA LEU A 255 -11.18 -12.83 -12.34
C LEU A 255 -9.72 -12.37 -12.35
N ARG A 256 -9.44 -11.08 -12.52
CA ARG A 256 -8.07 -10.54 -12.41
C ARG A 256 -7.55 -10.70 -10.98
N TYR A 257 -8.36 -10.37 -9.99
CA TYR A 257 -8.01 -10.57 -8.58
C TYR A 257 -7.74 -12.02 -8.24
N MET A 258 -8.59 -12.95 -8.68
CA MET A 258 -8.36 -14.38 -8.48
C MET A 258 -7.06 -14.86 -9.15
N GLY A 259 -6.71 -14.31 -10.32
CA GLY A 259 -5.43 -14.57 -10.98
C GLY A 259 -4.24 -14.12 -10.13
N TYR A 260 -4.29 -12.90 -9.60
CA TYR A 260 -3.27 -12.39 -8.68
C TYR A 260 -3.18 -13.24 -7.40
N VAL A 261 -4.31 -13.51 -6.74
CA VAL A 261 -4.34 -14.31 -5.50
C VAL A 261 -3.76 -15.70 -5.72
N THR A 262 -4.10 -16.36 -6.82
CA THR A 262 -3.61 -17.71 -7.13
C THR A 262 -2.12 -17.73 -7.43
N SER A 263 -1.61 -16.72 -8.14
CA SER A 263 -0.19 -16.65 -8.51
C SER A 263 0.70 -16.16 -7.38
N GLU A 264 0.19 -15.26 -6.53
CA GLU A 264 1.01 -14.49 -5.60
C GLU A 264 0.71 -14.76 -4.13
N LEU A 265 -0.48 -15.22 -3.76
CA LEU A 265 -0.84 -15.33 -2.33
C LEU A 265 -1.04 -16.79 -1.89
N ALA A 266 -1.66 -17.60 -2.75
CA ALA A 266 -2.00 -19.00 -2.48
C ALA A 266 -0.87 -19.98 -2.87
N THR A 267 0.38 -19.64 -2.53
CA THR A 267 1.59 -20.44 -2.83
C THR A 267 2.03 -21.32 -1.68
#